data_AF-A0A6B3IKM4-F1
#
_entry.id   AF-A0A6B3IKM4-F1
#
_cell.length_a   1.000
_cell.length_b   1.000
_cell.length_c   1.000
_cell.angle_alpha   90.00
_cell.angle_beta   90.00
_cell.angle_gamma   90.00
#
_symmetry.space_group_name_H-M   'P 1'
#
loop_
_entity.id
_entity.type
_entity.pdbx_description
1 polymer ?
#
loop_
_entity_poly.entity_id
_entity_poly.type
_entity_poly.pdbx_seq_one_letter_code
_entity_poly.pdbx_strand_id
1 'polypeptide(L)'
;MSDGPQDDPAELLKGLTVDGRRPEQPVLLDERGRPLETWRENYPYERRMRRREYEQEKRILQIELLKLQRWVRESGQRLVVLCEGRD
;
A
#
# COMPACT_ATOMS: atom_id res chain seq x y z
N MET A 1 34.39 -4.50 -1.61
CA MET A 1 33.96 -4.20 -3.00
C MET A 1 33.42 -5.50 -3.57
N SER A 2 32.10 -5.63 -3.65
CA SER A 2 31.43 -6.70 -4.38
C SER A 2 30.17 -6.08 -4.94
N ASP A 3 30.27 -5.60 -6.17
CA ASP A 3 29.13 -5.11 -6.95
C ASP A 3 28.29 -6.35 -7.29
N GLY A 4 27.11 -6.46 -6.68
CA GLY A 4 26.14 -7.50 -7.07
C GLY A 4 25.66 -7.25 -8.50
N PRO A 5 25.04 -8.24 -9.17
CA PRO A 5 24.46 -8.00 -10.48
C PRO A 5 23.45 -6.86 -10.36
N GLN A 6 23.79 -5.71 -10.95
CA GLN A 6 22.84 -4.62 -11.13
C GLN A 6 21.89 -5.08 -12.23
N ASP A 7 20.79 -5.73 -11.83
CA ASP A 7 19.69 -5.99 -12.76
C ASP A 7 19.25 -4.63 -13.32
N ASP A 8 19.40 -4.44 -14.64
CA ASP A 8 18.96 -3.23 -15.32
C ASP A 8 17.47 -3.02 -15.03
N PRO A 9 17.06 -1.90 -14.39
CA PRO A 9 15.65 -1.62 -14.10
C PRO A 9 14.78 -1.70 -15.36
N ALA A 10 15.34 -1.41 -16.53
CA ALA A 10 14.62 -1.53 -17.79
C ALA A 10 14.30 -2.98 -18.17
N GLU A 11 15.18 -3.94 -17.86
CA GLU A 11 14.90 -5.37 -18.07
C GLU A 11 13.88 -5.91 -17.07
N LEU A 12 13.90 -5.45 -15.82
CA LEU A 12 12.91 -5.83 -14.80
C LEU A 12 11.48 -5.35 -15.13
N LEU A 13 11.35 -4.23 -15.83
CA LEU A 13 10.07 -3.62 -16.19
C LEU A 13 9.55 -4.08 -17.56
N LYS A 14 10.34 -4.87 -18.29
CA LYS A 14 10.00 -5.33 -19.62
C LYS A 14 8.67 -6.10 -19.61
N GLY A 15 7.75 -5.65 -20.45
CA GLY A 15 6.43 -6.27 -20.57
C GLY A 15 5.42 -5.87 -19.48
N LEU A 16 5.79 -5.02 -18.52
CA LEU A 16 4.85 -4.44 -17.55
C LEU A 16 4.36 -3.07 -18.03
N THR A 17 3.07 -2.80 -17.85
CA THR A 17 2.48 -1.49 -18.15
C THR A 17 1.56 -1.03 -17.04
N VAL A 18 1.41 0.27 -16.84
CA VAL A 18 0.51 0.85 -15.83
C VAL A 18 -0.72 1.43 -16.52
N ASP A 19 -1.90 0.93 -16.18
CA ASP A 19 -3.16 1.56 -16.53
C ASP A 19 -3.49 2.66 -15.50
N GLY A 20 -3.19 3.90 -15.89
CA GLY A 20 -3.42 5.09 -15.08
C GLY A 20 -4.72 5.83 -15.37
N ARG A 21 -5.68 5.25 -16.11
CA ARG A 21 -6.95 5.93 -16.47
C ARG A 21 -7.76 6.38 -15.25
N ARG A 22 -7.54 5.74 -14.10
CA ARG A 22 -8.04 6.14 -12.77
C ARG A 22 -6.85 6.46 -11.88
N PRO A 23 -6.45 7.74 -11.75
CA PRO A 23 -5.27 8.12 -10.99
C PRO A 23 -5.32 7.67 -9.52
N GLU A 24 -6.52 7.53 -8.96
CA GLU A 24 -6.73 7.10 -7.57
C GLU A 24 -6.49 5.59 -7.36
N GLN A 25 -6.51 4.80 -8.43
CA GLN A 25 -6.39 3.34 -8.40
C GLN A 25 -5.68 2.85 -9.69
N PRO A 26 -4.38 3.15 -9.86
CA PRO A 26 -3.61 2.61 -10.98
C PRO A 26 -3.55 1.08 -10.90
N VAL A 27 -3.61 0.42 -12.06
CA VAL A 27 -3.54 -1.04 -12.15
C VAL A 27 -2.30 -1.43 -12.95
N LEU A 28 -1.45 -2.26 -12.37
CA LEU A 28 -0.32 -2.86 -13.08
C LEU A 28 -0.83 -3.98 -13.98
N LEU A 29 -0.41 -3.98 -15.24
CA LEU A 29 -0.77 -4.95 -16.26
C LEU A 29 0.46 -5.74 -16.70
N ASP A 30 0.25 -7.04 -16.98
CA ASP A 30 1.25 -7.89 -17.62
C ASP A 30 1.37 -7.65 -19.14
N GLU A 31 2.25 -8.39 -19.82
CA GLU A 31 2.51 -8.25 -21.26
C GLU A 31 1.27 -8.51 -22.13
N ARG A 32 0.26 -9.18 -21.57
CA ARG A 32 -1.01 -9.52 -22.21
C ARG A 32 -2.12 -8.53 -21.83
N GLY A 33 -1.80 -7.47 -21.09
CA GLY A 33 -2.73 -6.45 -20.63
C GLY A 33 -3.62 -6.91 -19.46
N ARG A 34 -3.26 -7.99 -18.75
CA ARG A 34 -4.06 -8.51 -17.63
C ARG A 34 -3.61 -7.86 -16.31
N PRO A 35 -4.55 -7.49 -15.42
CA PRO A 35 -4.21 -6.98 -14.09
C PRO A 35 -3.36 -7.97 -13.29
N LEU A 36 -2.22 -7.48 -12.79
CA LEU A 36 -1.43 -8.19 -11.79
C LEU A 36 -2.02 -7.96 -10.41
N GLU A 37 -2.21 -9.05 -9.67
CA GLU A 37 -2.65 -9.01 -8.28
C GLU A 37 -1.47 -8.73 -7.35
N THR A 38 -0.88 -7.53 -7.43
CA THR A 38 0.31 -7.12 -6.64
C THR A 38 0.12 -7.32 -5.13
N TRP A 39 -1.11 -7.24 -4.64
CA TRP A 39 -1.47 -7.48 -3.24
C TRP A 39 -1.28 -8.92 -2.77
N ARG A 40 -1.04 -9.89 -3.66
CA ARG A 40 -0.81 -11.29 -3.28
C ARG A 40 0.65 -11.57 -2.94
N GLU A 41 1.57 -10.69 -3.29
CA GLU A 41 2.99 -10.86 -2.99
C GLU A 41 3.20 -10.94 -1.47
N ASN A 42 3.56 -12.13 -0.99
CA ASN A 42 3.74 -12.44 0.44
C ASN A 42 2.52 -12.12 1.34
N TYR A 43 1.31 -12.07 0.77
CA TYR A 43 0.10 -11.77 1.53
C TYR A 43 -0.50 -13.06 2.11
N PRO A 44 -0.69 -13.15 3.44
CA PRO A 44 -1.02 -14.41 4.10
C PRO A 44 -2.47 -14.87 3.95
N TYR A 45 -3.32 -14.08 3.27
CA TYR A 45 -4.74 -14.38 3.11
C TYR A 45 -5.11 -14.61 1.64
N GLU A 46 -5.97 -15.59 1.39
CA GLU A 46 -6.43 -15.93 0.04
C GLU A 46 -7.23 -14.80 -0.65
N ARG A 47 -7.87 -13.94 0.15
CA ARG A 47 -8.79 -12.90 -0.28
C ARG A 47 -8.57 -11.61 0.51
N ARG A 48 -8.77 -10.47 -0.15
CA ARG A 48 -8.85 -9.16 0.51
C ARG A 48 -10.08 -9.10 1.42
N MET A 49 -9.98 -8.30 2.48
CA MET A 49 -11.11 -8.00 3.37
C MET A 49 -12.28 -7.41 2.57
N ARG A 50 -13.51 -7.79 2.92
CA ARG A 50 -14.70 -7.25 2.27
C ARG A 50 -14.81 -5.77 2.58
N ARG A 51 -15.16 -4.95 1.57
CA ARG A 51 -15.27 -3.49 1.72
C ARG A 51 -16.17 -3.07 2.90
N ARG A 52 -17.32 -3.74 3.09
CA ARG A 52 -18.25 -3.41 4.19
C ARG A 52 -17.61 -3.61 5.57
N GLU A 53 -16.89 -4.72 5.75
CA GLU A 53 -16.19 -5.04 7.00
C GLU A 53 -15.05 -4.05 7.23
N TYR A 54 -14.24 -3.79 6.21
CA TYR A 54 -13.18 -2.78 6.24
C TYR A 54 -13.69 -1.39 6.65
N GLU A 55 -14.78 -0.91 6.02
CA GLU A 55 -15.33 0.42 6.31
C GLU A 55 -15.89 0.52 7.73
N GLN A 56 -16.49 -0.55 8.24
CA GLN A 56 -16.99 -0.62 9.62
C GLN A 56 -15.84 -0.53 10.62
N GLU A 57 -14.82 -1.38 10.46
CA GLU A 57 -13.68 -1.42 11.38
C GLU A 57 -12.84 -0.14 11.31
N LYS A 58 -12.62 0.37 10.09
CA LYS A 58 -11.94 1.66 9.86
C LYS A 58 -12.62 2.78 10.64
N ARG A 59 -13.96 2.84 10.65
CA ARG A 59 -14.69 3.89 11.38
C ARG A 59 -14.49 3.80 12.89
N ILE A 60 -14.45 2.59 13.45
CA ILE A 60 -14.17 2.38 14.88
C ILE A 60 -12.75 2.85 15.20
N LEU A 61 -11.75 2.43 14.42
CA LEU A 61 -10.36 2.84 14.60
C LEU A 61 -10.17 4.35 14.46
N GLN A 62 -10.87 5.00 13.53
CA GLN A 62 -10.87 6.47 13.41
C GLN A 62 -11.38 7.16 14.68
N ILE A 63 -12.38 6.60 15.36
CA ILE A 63 -12.85 7.13 16.65
C ILE A 63 -11.79 6.96 17.74
N GLU A 64 -11.09 5.82 17.77
CA GLU A 64 -10.00 5.60 18.72
C GLU A 64 -8.82 6.56 18.47
N LEU A 65 -8.51 6.87 17.20
CA LEU A 65 -7.50 7.87 16.86
C LEU A 65 -7.85 9.27 17.37
N LEU A 66 -9.13 9.64 17.46
CA LEU A 66 -9.54 10.90 18.09
C LEU A 66 -9.25 10.89 19.60
N LYS A 67 -9.39 9.74 20.27
CA LYS A 67 -9.01 9.60 21.68
C LYS A 67 -7.50 9.72 21.86
N LEU A 68 -6.71 9.06 21.00
CA LEU A 68 -5.26 9.18 20.99
C LEU A 68 -4.84 10.65 20.79
N GLN A 69 -5.41 11.34 19.80
CA GLN A 69 -5.12 12.74 19.53
C GLN A 69 -5.40 13.62 20.76
N ARG A 70 -6.55 13.41 21.42
CA ARG A 70 -6.90 14.12 22.65
C ARG A 70 -5.87 13.88 23.75
N TRP A 71 -5.48 12.62 23.96
CA TRP A 71 -4.50 12.25 24.97
C TRP A 71 -3.11 12.83 24.68
N VAL A 72 -2.64 12.82 23.43
CA VAL A 72 -1.34 13.43 23.04
C VAL A 72 -1.35 14.92 23.41
N ARG A 73 -2.44 15.62 23.14
CA ARG A 73 -2.60 17.04 23.50
C ARG A 73 -2.61 17.27 25.01
N GLU A 74 -3.35 16.46 25.77
CA GLU A 74 -3.49 16.61 27.23
C GLU A 74 -2.20 16.23 27.98
N SER A 75 -1.46 15.24 27.49
CA SER A 75 -0.19 14.77 28.08
C SER A 75 1.02 15.61 27.68
N GLY A 76 0.89 16.48 26.68
CA GLY A 76 2.02 17.26 26.13
C GLY A 76 3.03 16.41 25.35
N GLN A 77 2.70 15.17 25.00
CA GLN A 77 3.57 14.31 24.21
C GLN A 77 3.61 14.73 22.72
N ARG A 78 4.63 14.23 22.00
CA ARG A 78 4.80 14.44 20.56
C ARG A 78 4.78 13.08 19.87
N LEU A 79 3.95 12.95 18.83
CA LEU A 79 3.80 11.74 18.02
C LEU A 79 4.17 12.05 16.57
N VAL A 80 5.05 11.24 15.98
CA VAL A 80 5.43 11.30 14.57
C VAL A 80 5.26 9.91 13.96
N VAL A 81 4.62 9.84 12.79
CA VAL A 81 4.47 8.60 12.02
C VAL A 81 5.13 8.82 10.66
N LEU A 82 6.16 8.02 10.35
CA LEU A 82 6.80 7.99 9.05
C LEU A 82 6.23 6.83 8.24
N CYS A 83 5.63 7.14 7.10
CA CYS A 83 5.11 6.15 6.16
C CYS A 83 6.00 6.15 4.93
N GLU A 84 6.59 5.01 4.62
CA GLU A 84 7.39 4.75 3.42
C GLU A 84 6.76 3.58 2.66
N GLY A 85 7.01 3.50 1.35
CA GLY A 85 6.44 2.46 0.51
C GLY A 85 6.93 2.54 -0.92
N ARG A 86 6.64 1.50 -1.71
CA ARG A 86 6.73 1.59 -3.16
C ARG A 86 5.62 2.51 -3.66
N ASP A 87 5.89 3.22 -4.75
CA ASP A 87 4.89 4.05 -5.44
C ASP A 87 3.66 3.24 -5.89
#